data_AF-A0A7W6GM57-F1
#
_entry.id   AF-A0A7W6GM57-F1
#
_cell.length_a   1.000
_cell.length_b   1.000
_cell.length_c   1.000
_cell.angle_alpha   90.00
_cell.angle_beta   90.00
_cell.angle_gamma   90.00
#
_symmetry.space_group_name_H-M   'P 1'
#
loop_
_entity.id
_entity.type
_entity.pdbx_description
1 polymer ?
#
loop_
_entity_poly.entity_id
_entity_poly.type
_entity_poly.pdbx_seq_one_letter_code
_entity_poly.pdbx_strand_id
1 'polypeptide(L)'
;MREAVRNFTDADVTRRLEWRPLVDALKVAFLKGAESPPRPHYDITVPGEPNGNLLLMPAWRQGGHIGLKTVTVFPGNATRSEPSVNAQYL
;
A
#
# COMPACT_ATOMS: atom_id res chain seq x y z
N MET A 1 15.70 6.78 24.77
CA MET A 1 14.78 5.65 24.52
C MET A 1 14.40 5.73 23.05
N ARG A 2 14.65 4.71 22.22
CA ARG A 2 14.12 4.69 20.85
C ARG A 2 12.63 4.35 20.98
N GLU A 3 11.75 5.21 20.50
CA GLU A 3 10.33 4.86 20.43
C GLU A 3 10.17 3.65 19.52
N ALA A 4 9.35 2.69 19.95
CA ALA A 4 9.02 1.53 19.14
C ALA A 4 8.25 1.96 17.88
N VAL A 5 8.42 1.22 16.78
CA VAL A 5 7.62 1.43 15.57
C VAL A 5 6.14 1.29 15.93
N ARG A 6 5.36 2.32 15.60
CA ARG A 6 3.92 2.33 15.85
C ARG A 6 3.19 1.52 14.78
N ASN A 7 2.44 0.52 15.21
CA ASN A 7 1.60 -0.28 14.31
C ASN A 7 0.17 0.27 14.32
N PHE A 8 -0.45 0.34 13.14
CA PHE A 8 -1.84 0.69 12.96
C PHE A 8 -2.58 -0.49 12.33
N THR A 9 -3.73 -0.85 12.91
CA THR A 9 -4.63 -1.86 12.33
C THR A 9 -5.51 -1.26 11.23
N ASP A 10 -6.19 -2.09 10.45
CA ASP A 10 -7.18 -1.62 9.47
C ASP A 10 -8.25 -0.75 10.13
N ALA A 11 -8.74 -1.15 11.30
CA ALA A 11 -9.70 -0.37 12.06
C ALA A 11 -9.12 0.97 12.53
N ASP A 12 -7.82 1.05 12.83
CA ASP A 12 -7.16 2.31 13.15
C ASP A 12 -7.08 3.25 11.96
N VAL A 13 -6.81 2.71 10.77
CA VAL A 13 -6.75 3.45 9.51
C VAL A 13 -8.14 3.96 9.14
N THR A 14 -9.17 3.10 9.18
CA THR A 14 -10.57 3.49 8.91
C THR A 14 -11.03 4.63 9.80
N ARG A 15 -10.74 4.58 11.12
CA ARG A 15 -11.12 5.63 12.06
C ARG A 15 -10.36 6.96 11.89
N ARG A 16 -9.26 6.98 11.15
CA ARG A 16 -8.38 8.16 11.02
C ARG A 16 -8.43 8.80 9.63
N LEU A 17 -8.96 8.09 8.64
CA LEU A 17 -9.00 8.53 7.25
C LEU A 17 -10.43 8.78 6.79
N GLU A 18 -11.08 9.77 7.40
CA GLU A 18 -12.39 10.25 6.98
C GLU A 18 -12.37 10.66 5.50
N TRP A 19 -13.43 10.29 4.78
CA TRP A 19 -13.43 10.31 3.31
C TRP A 19 -13.15 11.69 2.71
N ARG A 20 -13.87 12.73 3.15
CA ARG A 20 -13.72 14.09 2.59
C ARG A 20 -12.35 14.70 2.93
N PRO A 21 -11.89 14.70 4.20
CA PRO A 21 -10.52 15.15 4.52
C PRO A 21 -9.43 14.40 3.75
N LEU A 22 -9.59 13.09 3.54
CA LEU A 22 -8.63 12.29 2.77
C LEU A 22 -8.54 12.78 1.31
N VAL A 23 -9.68 13.01 0.66
CA VAL A 23 -9.71 13.53 -0.73
C VAL A 23 -9.02 14.89 -0.83
N ASP A 24 -9.30 15.80 0.12
CA ASP A 24 -8.69 17.13 0.13
C ASP A 24 -7.17 17.05 0.36
N ALA A 25 -6.72 16.19 1.27
CA ALA A 25 -5.30 15.94 1.53
C ALA A 25 -4.59 15.36 0.30
N LEU A 26 -5.23 14.40 -0.40
CA LEU A 26 -4.70 13.82 -1.64
C LEU A 26 -4.57 14.87 -2.73
N LYS A 27 -5.58 15.73 -2.94
CA LYS A 27 -5.51 16.83 -3.92
C LYS A 27 -4.30 17.72 -3.68
N VAL A 28 -4.07 18.12 -2.43
CA VAL A 28 -2.90 18.92 -2.05
C VAL A 28 -1.59 18.15 -2.28
N ALA A 29 -1.55 16.86 -1.95
CA ALA A 29 -0.36 16.02 -2.15
C ALA A 29 0.00 15.88 -3.64
N PHE A 30 -0.98 15.63 -4.50
CA PHE A 30 -0.78 15.53 -5.96
C PHE A 30 -0.27 16.84 -6.57
N LEU A 31 -0.80 18.00 -6.14
CA LEU A 31 -0.31 19.30 -6.61
C LEU A 31 1.13 19.60 -6.18
N LYS A 32 1.53 19.13 -4.99
CA LYS A 32 2.89 19.32 -4.47
C LYS A 32 3.91 18.36 -5.08
N GLY A 33 3.45 17.19 -5.54
CA GLY A 33 4.32 16.13 -6.05
C GLY A 33 5.12 15.40 -4.96
N ALA A 34 5.72 14.29 -5.38
CA ALA A 34 6.64 13.46 -4.62
C ALA A 34 7.52 12.68 -5.61
N GLU A 35 8.68 12.24 -5.14
CA GLU A 35 9.46 11.23 -5.85
C GLU A 35 8.73 9.89 -5.70
N SER A 36 8.37 9.29 -6.82
CA SER A 36 7.65 8.02 -6.87
C SER A 36 8.13 7.24 -8.09
N PRO A 37 9.19 6.44 -7.97
CA PRO A 37 9.70 5.67 -9.09
C PRO A 37 8.64 4.67 -9.62
N PRO A 38 8.80 4.17 -10.85
CA PRO A 38 7.94 3.11 -11.37
C PRO A 38 7.86 1.93 -10.39
N ARG A 39 6.66 1.47 -10.10
CA ARG A 39 6.44 0.33 -9.20
C ARG A 39 6.99 -0.95 -9.86
N PRO A 40 7.95 -1.66 -9.27
CA PRO A 40 8.34 -2.99 -9.73
C PRO A 40 7.19 -3.97 -9.56
N HIS A 41 7.06 -4.90 -10.50
CA HIS A 41 6.16 -6.04 -10.43
C HIS A 41 7.00 -7.31 -10.47
N TYR A 42 6.77 -8.21 -9.54
CA TYR A 42 7.39 -9.52 -9.51
C TYR A 42 6.29 -10.57 -9.63
N ASP A 43 6.31 -11.30 -10.75
CA ASP A 43 5.43 -12.46 -10.94
C ASP A 43 5.79 -13.56 -9.94
N ILE A 44 4.78 -14.16 -9.35
CA ILE A 44 4.89 -15.28 -8.42
C ILE A 44 4.09 -16.44 -9.01
N THR A 45 4.78 -17.46 -9.49
CA THR A 45 4.13 -18.68 -9.96
C THR A 45 3.46 -19.41 -8.80
N VAL A 46 2.17 -19.75 -8.97
CA VAL A 46 1.40 -20.53 -7.98
C VAL A 46 0.96 -21.84 -8.65
N PRO A 47 1.42 -23.01 -8.17
CA PRO A 47 1.04 -24.28 -8.78
C PRO A 47 -0.47 -24.51 -8.79
N GLY A 48 -1.02 -24.78 -9.98
CA GLY A 48 -2.46 -25.06 -10.15
C GLY A 48 -3.38 -23.84 -10.04
N GLU A 49 -2.84 -22.62 -9.95
CA GLU A 49 -3.60 -21.38 -9.82
C GLU A 49 -3.09 -20.30 -10.79
N PRO A 50 -3.85 -19.22 -11.03
CA PRO A 50 -3.32 -18.04 -11.68
C PRO A 50 -2.11 -17.47 -10.92
N ASN A 51 -1.11 -16.98 -11.66
CA ASN A 51 0.06 -16.34 -11.06
C ASN A 51 -0.34 -15.17 -10.15
N GLY A 52 0.38 -15.05 -9.04
CA GLY A 52 0.33 -13.90 -8.16
C GLY A 52 1.33 -12.83 -8.57
N ASN A 53 1.24 -11.67 -7.93
CA ASN A 53 2.15 -10.55 -8.12
C ASN A 53 2.54 -9.91 -6.79
N LEU A 54 3.82 -9.57 -6.62
CA LEU A 54 4.31 -8.66 -5.59
C LEU A 54 4.63 -7.30 -6.21
N LEU A 55 4.06 -6.24 -5.65
CA LEU A 55 4.31 -4.86 -6.07
C LEU A 55 4.93 -4.07 -4.93
N LEU A 56 5.98 -3.32 -5.25
CA LEU A 56 6.62 -2.38 -4.34
C LEU A 56 6.35 -0.96 -4.81
N MET A 57 5.81 -0.11 -3.94
CA MET A 57 5.44 1.27 -4.28
C MET A 57 6.08 2.24 -3.28
N PRO A 58 7.39 2.51 -3.39
CA PRO A 58 8.05 3.52 -2.58
C PRO A 58 7.70 4.93 -3.07
N ALA A 59 7.55 5.87 -2.15
CA ALA A 59 7.45 7.29 -2.47
C ALA A 59 8.04 8.15 -1.34
N TRP A 60 8.63 9.29 -1.69
CA TRP A 60 9.18 10.23 -0.70
C TRP A 60 9.09 11.69 -1.17
N ARG A 61 9.17 12.60 -0.20
CA ARG A 61 9.38 14.04 -0.46
C ARG A 61 10.68 14.45 0.21
N GLN A 62 11.51 15.23 -0.48
CA GLN A 62 12.74 15.77 0.10
C GLN A 62 12.42 16.58 1.36
N GLY A 63 13.10 16.26 2.47
CA GLY A 63 12.84 16.89 3.77
C GLY A 63 11.46 16.59 4.37
N GLY A 64 10.74 15.59 3.83
CA GLY A 64 9.41 15.21 4.27
C GLY A 64 9.31 13.72 4.61
N HIS A 65 8.11 13.18 4.44
CA HIS A 65 7.84 11.77 4.70
C HIS A 65 8.34 10.86 3.58
N ILE A 66 8.68 9.63 3.96
CA ILE A 66 8.94 8.48 3.09
C ILE A 66 7.99 7.36 3.50
N GLY A 67 7.56 6.56 2.53
CA GLY A 67 6.92 5.30 2.84
C GLY A 67 6.95 4.31 1.70
N LEU A 68 6.65 3.06 2.03
CA LEU A 68 6.61 1.93 1.12
C LEU A 68 5.29 1.19 1.27
N LYS A 69 4.49 1.17 0.19
CA LYS A 69 3.39 0.22 0.10
C LYS A 69 3.89 -1.09 -0.50
N THR A 70 3.74 -2.17 0.24
CA THR A 70 3.97 -3.54 -0.23
C THR A 70 2.61 -4.16 -0.52
N VAL A 71 2.37 -4.59 -1.76
CA VAL A 71 1.09 -5.15 -2.18
C VAL A 71 1.29 -6.54 -2.76
N THR A 72 0.45 -7.48 -2.37
CA THR A 72 0.32 -8.77 -3.04
C THR A 72 -1.02 -8.86 -3.75
N VAL A 73 -1.00 -9.41 -4.96
CA VAL A 73 -2.20 -9.69 -5.76
C VAL A 73 -2.20 -11.17 -6.10
N PHE A 74 -3.14 -11.93 -5.54
CA PHE A 74 -3.34 -13.35 -5.77
C PHE A 74 -4.77 -13.60 -6.26
N PRO A 75 -5.00 -13.63 -7.59
CA PRO A 75 -6.35 -13.79 -8.14
C PRO A 75 -7.04 -15.09 -7.70
N GLY A 76 -6.27 -16.17 -7.50
CA GLY A 76 -6.77 -17.47 -7.05
C GLY A 76 -7.55 -17.43 -5.73
N ASN A 77 -7.30 -16.44 -4.86
CA ASN A 77 -8.01 -16.24 -3.59
C ASN A 77 -9.53 -16.08 -3.76
N ALA A 78 -9.99 -15.58 -4.91
CA ALA A 78 -11.42 -15.41 -5.17
C ALA A 78 -12.19 -16.75 -5.10
N THR A 79 -11.55 -17.87 -5.48
CA THR A 79 -12.16 -19.21 -5.42
C THR A 79 -12.35 -19.70 -3.98
N ARG A 80 -11.63 -19.09 -3.02
CA ARG A 80 -11.69 -19.36 -1.59
C ARG A 80 -12.46 -18.29 -0.80
N SER A 81 -13.09 -17.34 -1.49
CA SER A 81 -13.75 -16.16 -0.87
C SER A 81 -12.80 -15.30 -0.01
N GLU A 82 -11.50 -15.29 -0.35
CA GLU A 82 -10.48 -14.48 0.30
C GLU A 82 -10.16 -13.22 -0.53
N PRO A 83 -9.67 -12.12 0.09
CA PRO A 83 -9.24 -10.95 -0.65
C PRO A 83 -8.11 -11.27 -1.64
N SER A 84 -8.33 -10.94 -2.91
CA SER A 84 -7.30 -11.08 -3.95
C SER A 84 -6.16 -10.07 -3.79
N VAL A 85 -6.38 -8.98 -3.06
CA VAL A 85 -5.38 -7.92 -2.84
C VAL A 85 -5.15 -7.75 -1.35
N ASN A 86 -3.90 -7.84 -0.93
CA ASN A 86 -3.48 -7.53 0.43
C ASN A 86 -2.35 -6.50 0.38
N ALA A 87 -2.27 -5.61 1.37
CA ALA A 87 -1.25 -4.59 1.39
C ALA A 87 -0.84 -4.19 2.80
N GLN A 88 0.40 -3.75 2.94
CA GLN A 88 0.92 -3.08 4.12
C GLN A 88 1.62 -1.79 3.70
N TYR A 89 1.67 -0.83 4.62
CA TYR A 89 2.37 0.44 4.43
C TYR A 89 3.35 0.65 5.59
N LEU A 90 4.60 0.96 5.25
CA LEU A 90 5.65 1.36 6.17
C LEU A 90 5.97 2.83 5.99
#